data_AF-A0A848F5I1-F1
#
_entry.id   AF-A0A848F5I1-F1
#
_cell.length_a   1.000
_cell.length_b   1.000
_cell.length_c   1.000
_cell.angle_alpha   90.00
_cell.angle_beta   90.00
_cell.angle_gamma   90.00
#
_symmetry.space_group_name_H-M   'P 1'
#
loop_
_entity.id
_entity.type
_entity.pdbx_description
1 polymer ?
#
loop_
_entity_poly.entity_id
_entity_poly.type
_entity_poly.pdbx_seq_one_letter_code
_entity_poly.pdbx_strand_id
1 'polypeptide(L)'
;MGRRRPSQRGVQAQPAAAHRAHRRAGGRRGAAAVTAPPLPASAEAPGPAPQTPVGSPCTGVCTMDAATGWCLGCARTIDEIAAWSRLDDEAKRAVWRLLAPRQQQLQAAQAVVSVPPPGPERR
;
A
#
# COMPACT_ATOMS: atom_id res chain seq x y z
N MET A 1 -13.31 31.34 -14.97
CA MET A 1 -12.75 32.62 -14.49
C MET A 1 -12.56 32.49 -12.97
N GLY A 2 -11.43 32.03 -12.45
CA GLY A 2 -10.14 32.69 -12.51
C GLY A 2 -9.98 33.62 -11.32
N ARG A 3 -9.79 33.11 -10.09
CA ARG A 3 -9.29 33.91 -8.96
C ARG A 3 -8.10 33.19 -8.32
N ARG A 4 -6.95 33.63 -8.80
CA ARG A 4 -5.58 33.18 -8.50
C ARG A 4 -5.22 33.51 -7.04
N ARG A 5 -4.57 32.57 -6.35
CA ARG A 5 -3.91 32.83 -5.06
C ARG A 5 -2.72 33.79 -5.26
N PRO A 6 -2.47 34.74 -4.34
CA PRO A 6 -1.46 35.76 -4.51
C PRO A 6 -0.03 35.30 -4.19
N SER A 7 0.88 36.02 -4.82
CA SER A 7 2.32 35.94 -4.89
C SER A 7 3.01 36.31 -3.57
N GLN A 8 3.75 35.38 -2.97
CA GLN A 8 4.69 35.69 -1.88
C GLN A 8 6.09 35.89 -2.49
N ARG A 9 6.41 37.15 -2.79
CA ARG A 9 7.73 37.61 -3.23
C ARG A 9 8.42 38.31 -2.06
N GLY A 10 9.56 37.79 -1.63
CA GLY A 10 10.74 38.62 -1.37
C GLY A 10 11.20 38.84 0.08
N VAL A 11 12.53 38.91 0.16
CA VAL A 11 13.35 39.62 1.15
C VAL A 11 13.59 38.89 2.46
N GLN A 12 14.75 38.22 2.57
CA GLN A 12 15.71 38.55 3.65
C GLN A 12 17.15 38.48 3.13
N ALA A 13 17.94 39.46 3.57
CA ALA A 13 19.16 39.97 2.99
C ALA A 13 20.42 39.16 3.35
N GLN A 14 21.42 39.27 2.48
CA GLN A 14 22.79 38.77 2.67
C GLN A 14 23.62 39.77 3.48
N PRO A 15 24.57 39.32 4.32
CA PRO A 15 25.78 40.07 4.58
C PRO A 15 26.97 39.50 3.78
N ALA A 16 27.63 40.41 3.08
CA ALA A 16 28.93 40.21 2.45
C ALA A 16 30.05 40.41 3.48
N ALA A 17 31.03 39.49 3.51
CA ALA A 17 32.44 39.81 3.68
C ALA A 17 33.28 38.54 3.47
N ALA A 18 34.15 38.60 2.46
CA ALA A 18 35.38 37.83 2.37
C ALA A 18 36.17 38.00 3.69
N HIS A 19 37.04 37.10 4.13
CA HIS A 19 38.33 36.77 3.53
C HIS A 19 38.90 35.52 4.23
N ARG A 20 39.51 34.63 3.45
CA ARG A 20 40.92 34.18 3.58
C ARG A 20 41.10 32.78 2.98
N ALA A 21 41.63 32.78 1.76
CA ALA A 21 42.24 31.60 1.15
C ALA A 21 43.47 31.16 1.94
N HIS A 22 43.85 29.86 1.80
CA HIS A 22 45.15 29.17 2.05
C HIS A 22 44.81 27.76 2.60
N ARG A 23 45.18 26.59 2.06
CA ARG A 23 46.19 26.12 1.09
C ARG A 23 45.70 24.81 0.44
N ARG A 24 46.19 24.50 -0.77
CA ARG A 24 46.11 23.17 -1.39
C ARG A 24 47.10 22.20 -0.71
N ALA A 25 46.72 20.92 -0.53
CA ALA A 25 47.49 19.74 -0.96
C ALA A 25 46.96 18.44 -0.34
N GLY A 26 46.75 17.42 -1.18
CA GLY A 26 46.93 16.00 -0.81
C GLY A 26 45.67 15.24 -0.35
N GLY A 27 45.33 14.15 -1.04
CA GLY A 27 44.45 13.14 -0.45
C GLY A 27 43.46 12.40 -1.35
N ARG A 28 43.72 12.20 -2.65
CA ARG A 28 42.99 11.16 -3.40
C ARG A 28 43.74 9.85 -3.25
N ARG A 29 43.25 8.98 -2.36
CA ARG A 29 43.29 7.50 -2.42
C ARG A 29 42.75 6.89 -1.12
N GLY A 30 41.71 6.07 -1.23
CA GLY A 30 41.26 5.17 -0.15
C GLY A 30 39.74 5.04 0.01
N ALA A 31 38.99 4.77 -1.06
CA ALA A 31 37.64 4.23 -0.89
C ALA A 31 37.79 2.80 -0.36
N ALA A 32 37.42 2.62 0.91
CA ALA A 32 37.26 1.32 1.54
C ALA A 32 36.29 0.49 0.68
N ALA A 33 36.80 -0.57 0.07
CA ALA A 33 35.97 -1.64 -0.43
C ALA A 33 35.31 -2.28 0.80
N VAL A 34 34.04 -1.94 1.01
CA VAL A 34 33.14 -2.68 1.88
C VAL A 34 32.91 -4.06 1.28
N THR A 35 33.83 -4.99 1.55
CA THR A 35 33.57 -6.41 1.29
C THR A 35 32.55 -6.88 2.32
N ALA A 36 31.28 -6.84 1.93
CA ALA A 36 30.23 -7.56 2.63
C ALA A 36 30.58 -9.07 2.65
N PRO A 37 30.38 -9.78 3.77
CA PRO A 37 30.59 -11.22 3.81
C PRO A 37 29.60 -11.94 2.86
N PRO A 38 30.01 -13.02 2.18
CA PRO A 38 29.07 -13.83 1.41
C PRO A 38 28.13 -14.54 2.40
N LEU A 39 26.83 -14.30 2.22
CA LEU A 39 25.77 -15.04 2.93
C LEU A 39 25.92 -16.53 2.59
N PRO A 40 25.75 -17.46 3.55
CA PRO A 40 25.96 -18.88 3.29
C PRO A 40 24.92 -19.37 2.28
N ALA A 41 25.40 -20.07 1.25
CA ALA A 41 24.59 -20.88 0.37
C ALA A 41 23.89 -21.96 1.20
N SER A 42 22.69 -21.62 1.68
CA SER A 42 21.72 -22.59 2.18
C SER A 42 21.47 -23.58 1.06
N ALA A 43 21.99 -24.80 1.26
CA ALA A 43 21.83 -25.93 0.37
C ALA A 43 20.35 -26.04 -0.05
N GLU A 44 20.13 -25.73 -1.33
CA GLU A 44 18.82 -25.64 -1.97
C GLU A 44 18.25 -27.07 -2.10
N ALA A 45 17.25 -27.37 -1.26
CA ALA A 45 16.32 -28.45 -1.52
C ALA A 45 15.62 -28.20 -2.88
N PRO A 46 15.27 -29.24 -3.66
CA PRO A 46 14.64 -29.06 -4.97
C PRO A 46 13.42 -28.14 -4.83
N GLY A 47 13.54 -26.96 -5.45
CA GLY A 47 12.61 -25.86 -5.27
C GLY A 47 11.19 -26.26 -5.68
N PRO A 48 10.15 -25.81 -4.96
CA PRO A 48 8.77 -26.04 -5.37
C PRO A 48 8.58 -25.48 -6.79
N ALA A 49 7.85 -26.24 -7.62
CA ALA A 49 7.50 -25.87 -8.99
C ALA A 49 7.05 -24.40 -9.10
N PRO A 50 7.26 -23.72 -10.23
CA PRO A 50 6.92 -22.30 -10.38
C PRO A 50 5.42 -22.09 -10.14
N GLN A 51 5.08 -21.60 -8.96
CA GLN A 51 3.71 -21.30 -8.59
C GLN A 51 3.43 -19.88 -9.09
N THR A 52 2.44 -19.73 -9.96
CA THR A 52 2.02 -18.41 -10.43
C THR A 52 1.58 -17.59 -9.21
N PRO A 53 2.20 -16.41 -8.96
CA PRO A 53 1.91 -15.63 -7.78
C PRO A 53 0.44 -15.21 -7.75
N VAL A 54 -0.22 -15.44 -6.61
CA VAL A 54 -1.65 -15.15 -6.45
C VAL A 54 -1.84 -13.64 -6.22
N GLY A 55 -2.47 -12.98 -7.20
CA GLY A 55 -2.73 -11.54 -7.17
C GLY A 55 -3.71 -11.12 -6.05
N SER A 56 -3.58 -9.87 -5.60
CA SER A 56 -4.46 -9.30 -4.58
C SER A 56 -5.85 -8.94 -5.16
N PRO A 57 -6.95 -9.31 -4.48
CA PRO A 57 -8.33 -8.95 -4.89
C PRO A 57 -8.71 -7.50 -4.52
N CYS A 58 -7.74 -6.65 -4.15
CA CYS A 58 -8.02 -5.31 -3.66
C CYS A 58 -8.45 -4.37 -4.79
N THR A 59 -9.57 -3.68 -4.61
CA THR A 59 -10.10 -2.67 -5.56
C THR A 59 -9.63 -1.24 -5.23
N GLY A 60 -8.82 -1.06 -4.18
CA GLY A 60 -8.40 0.25 -3.67
C GLY A 60 -9.43 0.95 -2.79
N VAL A 61 -10.63 0.37 -2.63
CA VAL A 61 -11.65 0.85 -1.68
C VAL A 61 -11.50 0.08 -0.37
N CYS A 62 -11.19 0.80 0.71
CA CYS A 62 -11.06 0.25 2.06
C CYS A 62 -12.13 0.84 2.98
N THR A 63 -13.32 0.26 2.96
CA THR A 63 -14.42 0.60 3.87
C THR A 63 -14.89 -0.69 4.53
N MET A 64 -14.92 -0.73 5.86
CA MET A 64 -15.36 -1.91 6.59
C MET A 64 -16.87 -1.86 6.80
N ASP A 65 -17.53 -2.98 6.51
CA ASP A 65 -18.90 -3.20 6.93
C ASP A 65 -18.92 -3.50 8.44
N ALA A 66 -19.72 -2.73 9.19
CA ALA A 66 -19.79 -2.86 10.64
C ALA A 66 -20.52 -4.14 11.10
N ALA A 67 -21.40 -4.71 10.25
CA ALA A 67 -22.18 -5.89 10.58
C ALA A 67 -21.39 -7.19 10.40
N THR A 68 -20.64 -7.31 9.30
CA THR A 68 -19.90 -8.52 8.92
C THR A 68 -18.41 -8.45 9.26
N GLY A 69 -17.86 -7.24 9.46
CA GLY A 69 -16.43 -7.05 9.64
C GLY A 69 -15.62 -7.32 8.36
N TRP A 70 -16.25 -7.27 7.19
CA TRP A 70 -15.60 -7.42 5.89
C TRP A 70 -15.44 -6.09 5.18
N CYS A 71 -14.38 -5.94 4.40
CA CYS A 71 -14.20 -4.79 3.53
C CYS A 71 -15.24 -4.81 2.40
N LEU A 72 -15.99 -3.72 2.22
CA LEU A 72 -16.98 -3.54 1.16
C LEU A 72 -16.38 -3.64 -0.25
N GLY A 73 -15.08 -3.35 -0.41
CA GLY A 73 -14.38 -3.43 -1.70
C GLY A 73 -13.94 -4.85 -2.06
N CYS A 74 -13.20 -5.51 -1.17
CA CYS A 74 -12.55 -6.80 -1.46
C CYS A 74 -13.09 -7.99 -0.64
N ALA A 75 -14.07 -7.78 0.23
CA ALA A 75 -14.70 -8.79 1.10
C ALA A 75 -13.74 -9.57 2.02
N ARG A 76 -12.59 -8.97 2.34
CA ARG A 76 -11.60 -9.50 3.28
C ARG A 76 -11.75 -8.89 4.67
N THR A 77 -11.33 -9.63 5.69
CA THR A 77 -11.19 -9.08 7.05
C THR A 77 -9.94 -8.20 7.16
N ILE A 78 -9.89 -7.36 8.19
CA ILE A 78 -8.68 -6.55 8.49
C ILE A 78 -7.45 -7.43 8.68
N ASP A 79 -7.58 -8.56 9.37
CA ASP A 79 -6.48 -9.47 9.64
C ASP A 79 -5.93 -10.09 8.35
N GLU A 80 -6.83 -10.55 7.48
CA GLU A 80 -6.48 -11.06 6.15
C GLU A 80 -5.76 -9.99 5.31
N ILE A 81 -6.22 -8.74 5.34
CA ILE A 81 -5.60 -7.62 4.62
C ILE A 81 -4.19 -7.36 5.16
N ALA A 82 -4.02 -7.30 6.48
CA ALA A 82 -2.73 -7.04 7.12
C ALA A 82 -1.72 -8.17 6.89
N ALA A 83 -2.19 -9.42 6.85
CA ALA A 83 -1.35 -10.59 6.65
C ALA A 83 -1.00 -10.87 5.18
N TRP A 84 -1.67 -10.24 4.20
CA TRP A 84 -1.63 -10.66 2.79
C TRP A 84 -0.23 -10.85 2.20
N SER A 85 0.66 -9.88 2.40
CA SER A 85 2.03 -9.92 1.87
C SER A 85 2.89 -11.04 2.49
N ARG A 86 2.44 -11.61 3.60
CA ARG A 86 3.10 -12.69 4.35
C ARG A 86 2.44 -14.05 4.14
N LEU A 87 1.28 -14.12 3.49
CA LEU A 87 0.61 -15.38 3.19
C LEU A 87 1.30 -16.10 2.04
N ASP A 88 1.45 -17.41 2.18
CA ASP A 88 1.83 -18.29 1.09
C ASP A 88 0.71 -18.39 0.05
N ASP A 89 1.04 -18.80 -1.17
CA ASP A 89 0.09 -18.84 -2.28
C ASP A 89 -1.09 -19.78 -2.01
N GLU A 90 -0.89 -20.86 -1.26
CA GLU A 90 -1.99 -21.74 -0.84
C GLU A 90 -2.97 -21.02 0.10
N ALA A 91 -2.45 -20.29 1.09
CA ALA A 91 -3.28 -19.49 1.99
C ALA A 91 -3.99 -18.36 1.22
N LYS A 92 -3.32 -17.72 0.25
CA LYS A 92 -3.96 -16.72 -0.63
C LYS A 92 -5.10 -17.34 -1.44
N ARG A 93 -4.92 -18.54 -2.02
CA ARG A 93 -5.97 -19.28 -2.74
C ARG A 93 -7.13 -19.66 -1.83
N ALA A 94 -6.85 -20.05 -0.59
CA ALA A 94 -7.88 -20.32 0.41
C ALA A 94 -8.73 -19.07 0.68
N VAL A 95 -8.09 -17.92 0.88
CA VAL A 95 -8.80 -16.64 1.04
C VAL A 95 -9.65 -16.33 -0.19
N TRP A 96 -9.10 -16.47 -1.41
CA TRP A 96 -9.83 -16.24 -2.66
C TRP A 96 -11.13 -17.05 -2.77
N ARG A 97 -11.13 -18.31 -2.35
CA ARG A 97 -12.33 -19.17 -2.34
C ARG A 97 -13.43 -18.63 -1.41
N LEU A 98 -13.05 -17.90 -0.36
CA LEU A 98 -14.00 -17.30 0.58
C LEU A 98 -14.59 -15.99 0.05
N LEU A 99 -13.92 -15.28 -0.87
CA LEU A 99 -14.36 -13.94 -1.28
C LEU A 99 -15.64 -13.94 -2.09
N ALA A 100 -15.79 -14.89 -3.01
CA ALA A 100 -16.99 -14.98 -3.85
C ALA A 100 -18.29 -15.06 -3.02
N PRO A 101 -18.45 -16.02 -2.08
CA PRO A 101 -19.65 -16.07 -1.24
C PRO A 101 -19.79 -14.85 -0.33
N ARG A 102 -18.69 -14.33 0.24
CA ARG A 102 -18.73 -13.13 1.10
C ARG A 102 -19.20 -11.89 0.32
N GLN A 103 -18.76 -11.72 -0.92
CA GLN A 103 -19.19 -10.63 -1.80
C GLN A 103 -20.69 -10.72 -2.10
N GLN A 104 -21.21 -11.92 -2.39
CA GLN A 104 -22.65 -12.10 -2.60
C GLN A 104 -23.45 -11.73 -1.34
N GLN A 105 -22.98 -12.11 -0.15
CA GLN A 105 -23.62 -11.75 1.11
C GLN A 105 -23.59 -10.23 1.37
N LEU A 106 -22.46 -9.57 1.13
CA LEU A 106 -22.34 -8.11 1.24
C LEU A 106 -23.26 -7.39 0.25
N GLN A 107 -23.37 -7.88 -0.98
CA GLN A 107 -24.26 -7.31 -1.99
C GLN A 107 -25.73 -7.49 -1.60
N ALA A 108 -26.11 -8.67 -1.13
CA ALA A 108 -27.47 -8.91 -0.64
C ALA A 108 -27.82 -8.01 0.55
N ALA A 109 -26.89 -7.84 1.50
CA ALA A 109 -27.06 -6.94 2.65
C ALA A 109 -27.13 -5.46 2.24
N GLN A 110 -26.39 -5.03 1.22
CA GLN A 110 -26.43 -3.65 0.73
C GLN A 110 -27.67 -3.36 -0.13
N ALA A 111 -28.17 -4.35 -0.86
CA ALA A 111 -29.37 -4.21 -1.68
C ALA A 111 -30.59 -3.86 -0.83
N VAL A 112 -30.75 -4.49 0.34
CA VAL A 112 -31.89 -4.18 1.24
C VAL A 112 -31.80 -2.78 1.85
N VAL A 113 -30.59 -2.26 2.08
CA VAL A 113 -30.39 -0.89 2.57
C VAL A 113 -30.67 0.15 1.47
N SER A 114 -30.40 -0.22 0.22
CA SER A 114 -30.50 0.69 -0.93
C SER A 114 -31.91 0.72 -1.54
N VAL A 115 -32.75 -0.28 -1.26
CA VAL A 115 -34.17 -0.26 -1.62
C VAL A 115 -34.88 0.71 -0.65
N PRO A 116 -35.36 1.88 -1.10
CA PRO A 116 -36.17 2.72 -0.24
C PRO A 116 -37.45 1.97 0.16
N PRO A 117 -37.93 2.08 1.41
CA PRO A 117 -39.19 1.46 1.79
C PRO A 117 -40.30 1.96 0.86
N PRO A 118 -41.27 1.09 0.44
CA PRO A 118 -42.43 1.58 -0.29
C PRO A 118 -43.09 2.65 0.57
N GLY A 119 -43.15 3.87 0.03
CA GLY A 119 -43.75 5.00 0.74
C GLY A 119 -45.22 4.72 1.05
N PRO A 120 -45.80 5.36 2.08
CA PRO A 120 -47.21 5.19 2.37
C PRO A 120 -48.01 5.66 1.15
N GLU A 121 -48.76 4.75 0.52
CA GLU A 121 -49.65 5.05 -0.59
C GLU A 121 -50.62 6.16 -0.16
N ARG A 122 -50.45 7.36 -0.74
CA ARG A 122 -51.34 8.50 -0.49
C ARG A 122 -52.73 8.16 -1.01
N ARG A 123 -53.67 8.02 -0.07
CA ARG A 123 -55.13 7.92 -0.31
C ARG A 123 -55.77 9.29 -0.51
#